data_AF-A0A318RFD3-F1
#
_entry.id   AF-A0A318RFD3-F1
#
_cell.length_a   1.000
_cell.length_b   1.000
_cell.length_c   1.000
_cell.angle_alpha   90.00
_cell.angle_beta   90.00
_cell.angle_gamma   90.00
#
_symmetry.space_group_name_H-M   'P 1'
#
loop_
_entity.id
_entity.type
_entity.pdbx_description
1 polymer ?
#
loop_
_entity_poly.entity_id
_entity_poly.type
_entity_poly.pdbx_seq_one_letter_code
_entity_poly.pdbx_strand_id
1 'polypeptide(L)'
;MEQSEGIKSDNAYIAEKKSSLQKVGEFLREARQGRSLSLDDLSSSLRIGKEQLIALEEGDERSLPEKVFIRAMVRRIAEKLNLDISFIIEELNDKKKSLPKSNQVINKKNSKKNRSINPFSMVILSGALGLFSSIMLLKYFQSIQNNYVNPQQSYIFLFDKNIYS
;
A
#
# COMPACT_ATOMS: atom_id res chain seq x y z
N MET A 1 -43.24 -15.32 35.31
CA MET A 1 -42.96 -13.91 35.02
C MET A 1 -41.44 -13.77 34.95
N GLU A 2 -40.78 -14.31 33.93
CA GLU A 2 -40.82 -14.02 32.48
C GLU A 2 -39.63 -13.14 32.09
N GLN A 3 -38.61 -13.85 31.58
CA GLN A 3 -37.73 -13.52 30.46
C GLN A 3 -36.97 -12.18 30.51
N SER A 4 -35.68 -12.27 30.85
CA SER A 4 -34.66 -11.29 30.46
C SER A 4 -33.34 -11.99 30.11
N GLU A 5 -33.37 -12.94 29.18
CA GLU A 5 -32.16 -13.47 28.53
C GLU A 5 -32.39 -13.50 27.02
N GLY A 6 -31.61 -12.76 26.23
CA GLY A 6 -31.66 -12.92 24.77
C GLY A 6 -31.29 -11.76 23.86
N ILE A 7 -30.45 -10.78 24.24
CA ILE A 7 -30.02 -9.71 23.29
C ILE A 7 -28.49 -9.58 23.12
N LYS A 8 -27.66 -10.42 23.76
CA LYS A 8 -26.19 -10.31 23.65
C LYS A 8 -25.53 -11.19 22.57
N SER A 9 -26.23 -12.11 21.91
CA SER A 9 -25.63 -13.07 20.96
C SER A 9 -25.46 -12.52 19.53
N ASP A 10 -26.31 -11.59 19.11
CA ASP A 10 -26.47 -11.30 17.68
C ASP A 10 -25.35 -10.39 17.15
N ASN A 11 -24.81 -9.50 17.99
CA ASN A 11 -23.74 -8.59 17.60
C ASN A 11 -22.35 -9.28 17.49
N ALA A 12 -22.13 -10.39 18.19
CA ALA A 12 -20.86 -11.13 18.10
C ALA A 12 -20.76 -11.98 16.81
N TYR A 13 -21.90 -12.49 16.33
CA TYR A 13 -21.96 -13.34 15.12
C TYR A 13 -21.79 -12.54 13.82
N ILE A 14 -22.20 -11.26 13.81
CA ILE A 14 -22.04 -10.36 12.65
C ILE A 14 -20.59 -9.87 12.50
N ALA A 15 -19.83 -9.80 13.60
CA ALA A 15 -18.42 -9.39 13.57
C ALA A 15 -17.50 -10.41 12.88
N GLU A 16 -17.91 -11.68 12.79
CA GLU A 16 -16.99 -12.77 12.43
C GLU A 16 -16.99 -13.12 10.92
N LYS A 17 -17.98 -12.66 10.13
CA LYS A 17 -18.10 -13.03 8.71
C LYS A 17 -17.91 -11.85 7.76
N LYS A 18 -16.69 -11.31 7.69
CA LYS A 18 -16.29 -10.39 6.60
C LYS A 18 -16.35 -11.09 5.25
N SER A 19 -16.97 -10.45 4.26
CA SER A 19 -16.99 -10.92 2.87
C SER A 19 -15.58 -10.94 2.27
N SER A 20 -15.34 -11.74 1.24
CA SER A 20 -14.05 -11.77 0.56
C SER A 20 -13.66 -10.38 0.00
N LEU A 21 -14.65 -9.59 -0.46
CA LEU A 21 -14.42 -8.21 -0.91
C LEU A 21 -14.00 -7.29 0.23
N GLN A 22 -14.62 -7.40 1.41
CA GLN A 22 -14.22 -6.63 2.59
C GLN A 22 -12.79 -6.93 3.04
N LYS A 23 -12.39 -8.21 3.00
CA LYS A 23 -11.00 -8.62 3.29
C LYS A 23 -10.02 -8.03 2.28
N VAL A 24 -10.36 -8.05 0.98
CA VAL A 24 -9.56 -7.41 -0.07
C VAL A 24 -9.42 -5.92 0.20
N GLY A 25 -10.55 -5.24 0.45
CA GLY A 25 -10.60 -3.80 0.68
C GLY A 25 -9.73 -3.36 1.84
N GLU A 26 -9.84 -4.07 2.97
CA GLU A 26 -9.01 -3.84 4.15
C GLU A 26 -7.52 -3.99 3.84
N PHE A 27 -7.14 -5.05 3.13
CA PHE A 27 -5.74 -5.26 2.73
C PHE A 27 -5.21 -4.15 1.81
N LEU A 28 -6.02 -3.70 0.85
CA LEU A 28 -5.65 -2.58 -0.03
C LEU A 28 -5.48 -1.28 0.75
N ARG A 29 -6.39 -1.01 1.71
CA ARG A 29 -6.33 0.16 2.59
C ARG A 29 -5.07 0.16 3.44
N GLU A 30 -4.78 -0.96 4.11
CA GLU A 30 -3.59 -1.12 4.95
C GLU A 30 -2.31 -0.92 4.14
N ALA A 31 -2.23 -1.51 2.95
CA ALA A 31 -1.07 -1.34 2.07
C ALA A 31 -0.91 0.09 1.56
N ARG A 32 -2.01 0.79 1.25
CA ARG A 32 -1.98 2.21 0.86
C ARG A 32 -1.47 3.07 2.02
N GLN A 33 -2.03 2.88 3.21
CA GLN A 33 -1.65 3.62 4.42
C GLN A 33 -0.20 3.34 4.83
N GLY A 34 0.25 2.08 4.77
CA GLY A 34 1.64 1.70 5.03
C GLY A 34 2.65 2.33 4.08
N ARG A 35 2.19 2.82 2.92
CA ARG A 35 2.99 3.59 1.95
C ARG A 35 2.77 5.10 2.05
N SER A 36 1.99 5.57 3.04
CA SER A 36 1.63 6.99 3.22
C SER A 36 0.99 7.63 1.99
N LEU A 37 0.26 6.86 1.19
CA LEU A 37 -0.46 7.37 0.01
C LEU A 37 -1.85 7.86 0.41
N SER A 38 -2.22 9.08 0.00
CA SER A 38 -3.61 9.54 0.17
C SER A 38 -4.54 8.82 -0.80
N LEU A 39 -5.85 8.90 -0.55
CA LEU A 39 -6.86 8.41 -1.49
C LEU A 39 -6.75 9.14 -2.84
N ASP A 40 -6.50 10.46 -2.82
CA ASP A 40 -6.34 11.29 -4.00
C ASP A 40 -5.10 10.91 -4.83
N ASP A 41 -3.97 10.64 -4.17
CA ASP A 41 -2.73 10.25 -4.86
C ASP A 41 -2.90 8.91 -5.58
N LEU A 42 -3.47 7.93 -4.89
CA LEU A 42 -3.64 6.59 -5.44
C LEU A 42 -4.68 6.60 -6.57
N SER A 43 -5.84 7.22 -6.35
CA SER A 43 -6.91 7.30 -7.36
C SER A 43 -6.44 8.01 -8.63
N SER A 44 -5.75 9.14 -8.48
CA SER A 44 -5.21 9.92 -9.60
C SER A 44 -4.17 9.14 -10.39
N SER A 45 -3.26 8.44 -9.70
CA SER A 45 -2.21 7.65 -10.35
C SER A 45 -2.77 6.47 -11.16
N LEU A 46 -3.93 5.93 -10.76
CA LEU A 46 -4.59 4.80 -11.39
C LEU A 46 -5.70 5.21 -12.37
N ARG A 47 -6.08 6.49 -12.39
CA ARG A 47 -7.21 7.02 -13.15
C ARG A 47 -8.51 6.27 -12.82
N ILE A 48 -8.77 6.10 -11.53
CA ILE A 48 -10.02 5.56 -10.99
C ILE A 48 -10.73 6.64 -10.19
N GLY A 49 -12.06 6.55 -10.06
CA GLY A 49 -12.80 7.47 -9.20
C GLY A 49 -12.38 7.33 -7.74
N LYS A 50 -12.28 8.44 -7.00
CA LYS A 50 -11.94 8.40 -5.57
C LYS A 50 -12.99 7.63 -4.78
N GLU A 51 -14.24 7.81 -5.13
CA GLU A 51 -15.41 7.14 -4.57
C GLU A 51 -15.34 5.63 -4.79
N GLN A 52 -14.87 5.19 -5.96
CA GLN A 52 -14.68 3.77 -6.25
C GLN A 52 -13.54 3.16 -5.43
N LEU A 53 -12.46 3.91 -5.23
CA LEU A 53 -11.37 3.47 -4.36
C LEU A 53 -11.84 3.35 -2.90
N ILE A 54 -12.63 4.31 -2.41
CA ILE A 54 -13.24 4.25 -1.08
C ILE A 54 -14.17 3.03 -0.96
N ALA A 55 -15.10 2.87 -1.90
CA ALA A 55 -16.02 1.73 -1.91
C ALA A 55 -15.28 0.39 -1.94
N LEU A 56 -14.15 0.32 -2.65
CA LEU A 56 -13.32 -0.86 -2.69
C LEU A 56 -12.62 -1.12 -1.35
N GLU A 57 -12.04 -0.09 -0.71
CA GLU A 57 -11.40 -0.19 0.60
C GLU A 57 -12.37 -0.54 1.74
N GLU A 58 -13.64 -0.14 1.62
CA GLU A 58 -14.71 -0.46 2.56
C GLU A 58 -15.40 -1.80 2.25
N GLY A 59 -15.19 -2.33 1.05
CA GLY A 59 -15.87 -3.53 0.56
C GLY A 59 -17.36 -3.34 0.29
N ASP A 60 -17.81 -2.12 -0.01
CA ASP A 60 -19.19 -1.82 -0.39
C ASP A 60 -19.45 -2.18 -1.86
N GLU A 61 -19.83 -3.44 -2.09
CA GLU A 61 -20.09 -3.97 -3.43
C GLU A 61 -21.18 -3.18 -4.19
N ARG A 62 -22.12 -2.54 -3.49
CA ARG A 62 -23.24 -1.79 -4.09
C ARG A 62 -22.81 -0.51 -4.79
N SER A 63 -21.72 0.10 -4.32
CA SER A 63 -21.15 1.33 -4.87
C SER A 63 -20.08 1.06 -5.94
N LEU A 64 -19.87 -0.21 -6.29
CA LEU A 64 -18.88 -0.63 -7.26
C LEU A 64 -19.52 -1.02 -8.61
N PRO A 65 -18.75 -0.93 -9.72
CA PRO A 65 -19.19 -1.43 -11.03
C PRO A 65 -19.38 -2.95 -11.05
N GLU A 66 -19.69 -3.52 -12.22
CA GLU A 66 -19.83 -4.98 -12.35
C GLU A 66 -18.57 -5.75 -11.88
N LYS A 67 -18.76 -6.94 -11.33
CA LYS A 67 -17.70 -7.81 -10.78
C LYS A 67 -16.46 -7.98 -11.68
N VAL A 68 -16.64 -7.96 -13.00
CA VAL A 68 -15.52 -8.04 -13.96
C VAL A 68 -14.58 -6.84 -13.82
N PHE A 69 -15.14 -5.63 -13.70
CA PHE A 69 -14.38 -4.40 -13.52
C PHE A 69 -13.75 -4.31 -12.12
N ILE A 70 -14.47 -4.77 -11.08
CA ILE A 70 -13.93 -4.82 -9.71
C ILE A 70 -12.62 -5.62 -9.70
N ARG A 71 -12.61 -6.82 -10.29
CA ARG A 71 -11.40 -7.66 -10.36
C ARG A 71 -10.24 -6.97 -11.09
N ALA A 72 -10.53 -6.30 -12.20
CA ALA A 72 -9.51 -5.55 -12.94
C ALA A 72 -8.95 -4.38 -12.12
N MET A 73 -9.81 -3.68 -11.37
CA MET A 73 -9.44 -2.57 -10.49
C MET A 73 -8.56 -3.05 -9.33
N VAL A 74 -9.00 -4.08 -8.62
CA VAL A 74 -8.25 -4.73 -7.53
C VAL A 74 -6.85 -5.14 -7.98
N ARG A 75 -6.73 -5.75 -9.17
CA ARG A 75 -5.43 -6.12 -9.74
C ARG A 75 -4.54 -4.89 -9.98
N ARG A 76 -5.05 -3.86 -10.65
CA ARG A 76 -4.27 -2.64 -10.94
C ARG A 76 -3.81 -1.93 -9.66
N ILE A 77 -4.65 -1.88 -8.63
CA ILE A 77 -4.30 -1.29 -7.33
C ILE A 77 -3.19 -2.10 -6.66
N ALA A 78 -3.32 -3.43 -6.61
CA ALA A 78 -2.30 -4.27 -6.02
C ALA A 78 -0.96 -4.21 -6.76
N GLU A 79 -0.98 -4.18 -8.10
CA GLU A 79 0.23 -3.95 -8.90
C GLU A 79 0.88 -2.61 -8.55
N LYS A 80 0.10 -1.53 -8.41
CA LYS A 80 0.60 -0.21 -8.02
C LYS A 80 1.17 -0.20 -6.60
N LEU A 81 0.60 -0.99 -5.71
CA LEU A 81 1.04 -1.16 -4.32
C LEU A 81 2.08 -2.28 -4.17
N ASN A 82 2.59 -2.87 -5.26
CA ASN A 82 3.50 -4.02 -5.27
C ASN A 82 3.06 -5.16 -4.32
N LEU A 83 1.77 -5.50 -4.32
CA LEU A 83 1.19 -6.58 -3.54
C LEU A 83 0.99 -7.82 -4.42
N ASP A 84 1.39 -8.99 -3.91
CA ASP A 84 0.98 -10.25 -4.51
C ASP A 84 -0.38 -10.66 -3.94
N ILE A 85 -1.46 -10.35 -4.65
CA ILE A 85 -2.83 -10.74 -4.29
C ILE A 85 -3.40 -11.82 -5.21
N SER A 86 -2.53 -12.54 -5.92
CA SER A 86 -2.94 -13.60 -6.85
C SER A 86 -3.90 -14.59 -6.21
N PHE A 87 -3.64 -14.91 -4.93
CA PHE A 87 -4.44 -15.82 -4.12
C PHE A 87 -5.83 -15.27 -3.75
N ILE A 88 -5.96 -13.95 -3.55
CA ILE A 88 -7.22 -13.32 -3.15
C ILE A 88 -8.14 -13.05 -4.35
N ILE A 89 -7.56 -12.70 -5.50
CA ILE A 89 -8.33 -12.52 -6.75
C ILE A 89 -9.00 -13.85 -7.17
N GLU A 90 -8.38 -14.98 -6.85
CA GLU A 90 -8.98 -16.30 -7.12
C GLU A 90 -10.22 -16.57 -6.25
N GLU A 91 -10.27 -16.04 -5.03
CA GLU A 91 -11.44 -16.10 -4.15
C GLU A 91 -12.61 -15.24 -4.67
N LEU A 92 -12.31 -14.11 -5.34
CA LEU A 92 -13.31 -13.28 -6.04
C LEU A 92 -13.83 -13.92 -7.34
N ASN A 93 -13.20 -14.99 -7.83
CA ASN A 93 -13.71 -15.74 -8.98
C ASN A 93 -14.79 -16.71 -8.54
N ASP A 94 -16.04 -16.24 -8.56
CA ASP A 94 -17.19 -17.14 -8.59
C ASP A 94 -16.95 -18.17 -9.70
N LYS A 95 -16.89 -19.46 -9.32
CA LYS A 95 -16.74 -20.60 -10.23
C LYS A 95 -17.89 -20.62 -11.25
N LYS A 96 -17.81 -19.86 -12.34
CA LYS A 96 -18.62 -20.10 -13.55
C LYS A 96 -17.83 -20.99 -14.51
N LYS A 97 -18.08 -22.28 -14.33
CA LYS A 97 -17.93 -23.33 -15.34
C LYS A 97 -18.85 -22.96 -16.53
N SER A 98 -18.31 -22.95 -17.75
CA SER A 98 -18.98 -22.86 -19.08
C SER A 98 -19.80 -21.59 -19.38
N LEU A 99 -19.66 -20.89 -20.52
CA LEU A 99 -19.88 -21.32 -21.91
C LEU A 99 -19.09 -20.44 -22.94
N PRO A 100 -19.10 -20.77 -24.25
CA PRO A 100 -17.95 -20.61 -25.16
C PRO A 100 -17.88 -19.31 -25.98
N LYS A 101 -16.64 -18.99 -26.39
CA LYS A 101 -16.17 -18.19 -27.54
C LYS A 101 -16.98 -16.95 -27.96
N SER A 102 -16.38 -15.78 -27.72
CA SER A 102 -16.22 -14.79 -28.79
C SER A 102 -14.73 -14.63 -29.07
N ASN A 103 -14.34 -14.75 -30.33
CA ASN A 103 -12.95 -14.80 -30.79
C ASN A 103 -12.23 -13.49 -30.46
N GLN A 104 -11.33 -13.52 -29.48
CA GLN A 104 -10.12 -12.72 -29.51
C GLN A 104 -8.93 -13.66 -29.30
N VAL A 105 -8.15 -13.83 -30.36
CA VAL A 105 -6.88 -14.56 -30.35
C VAL A 105 -5.90 -13.74 -29.51
N ILE A 106 -5.94 -13.90 -28.19
CA ILE A 106 -4.84 -13.46 -27.32
C ILE A 106 -4.18 -14.74 -26.83
N ASN A 107 -3.10 -15.08 -27.52
CA ASN A 107 -2.19 -16.17 -27.17
C ASN A 107 -1.76 -16.05 -25.70
N LYS A 108 -2.35 -16.89 -24.85
CA LYS A 108 -1.87 -17.19 -23.50
C LYS A 108 -0.53 -17.91 -23.62
N LYS A 109 0.58 -17.16 -23.59
CA LYS A 109 1.87 -17.74 -23.21
C LYS A 109 2.05 -17.52 -21.71
N ASN A 110 1.79 -18.59 -20.96
CA ASN A 110 2.40 -18.80 -19.66
C ASN A 110 3.93 -18.76 -19.87
N SER A 111 4.55 -17.63 -19.56
CA SER A 111 6.00 -17.59 -19.35
C SER A 111 6.23 -17.34 -17.86
N LYS A 112 6.63 -18.39 -17.15
CA LYS A 112 7.59 -18.23 -16.08
C LYS A 112 8.78 -17.49 -16.71
N LYS A 113 8.82 -16.17 -16.61
CA LYS A 113 9.97 -15.39 -17.07
C LYS A 113 11.06 -15.60 -16.03
N ASN A 114 11.79 -16.70 -16.19
CA ASN A 114 13.17 -16.82 -15.76
C ASN A 114 13.86 -15.54 -16.21
N ARG A 115 14.07 -14.61 -15.27
CA ARG A 115 14.93 -13.45 -15.53
C ARG A 115 16.35 -14.00 -15.56
N SER A 116 16.77 -14.49 -16.72
CA SER A 116 18.19 -14.76 -16.97
C SER A 116 18.91 -13.42 -16.87
N ILE A 117 19.63 -13.28 -15.77
CA ILE A 117 20.36 -12.09 -15.39
C ILE A 117 21.56 -12.03 -16.34
N ASN A 118 21.57 -11.10 -17.30
CA ASN A 118 22.74 -10.91 -18.15
C ASN A 118 23.87 -10.29 -17.30
N PRO A 119 25.03 -10.94 -17.16
CA PRO A 119 26.11 -10.49 -16.26
C PRO A 119 26.69 -9.13 -16.63
N PHE A 120 26.44 -8.63 -17.85
CA PHE A 120 26.82 -7.28 -18.29
C PHE A 120 25.98 -6.15 -17.69
N SER A 121 24.78 -6.43 -17.15
CA SER A 121 23.95 -5.40 -16.49
C SER A 121 24.44 -5.00 -15.09
N MET A 122 25.36 -5.79 -14.51
CA MET A 122 25.91 -5.54 -13.16
C MET A 122 26.98 -4.45 -13.15
N VAL A 123 27.70 -4.26 -14.26
CA VAL A 123 28.88 -3.39 -14.32
C VAL A 123 28.51 -1.90 -14.35
N ILE A 124 27.32 -1.56 -14.84
CA ILE A 124 26.86 -0.17 -14.93
C ILE A 124 26.31 0.35 -13.58
N LEU A 125 25.84 -0.54 -12.70
CA LEU A 125 25.29 -0.16 -11.38
C LEU A 125 26.38 0.13 -10.34
N SER A 126 27.58 -0.42 -10.51
CA SER A 126 28.75 -0.21 -9.63
C SER A 126 29.21 1.26 -9.60
N GLY A 127 29.24 1.93 -10.76
CA GLY A 127 29.68 3.34 -10.84
C GLY A 127 28.71 4.31 -10.15
N ALA A 128 27.40 4.09 -10.28
CA ALA A 128 26.39 4.95 -9.67
C ALA A 128 26.36 4.80 -8.15
N LEU A 129 26.53 3.58 -7.62
CA LEU A 129 26.63 3.34 -6.17
C LEU A 129 27.92 3.91 -5.58
N GLY A 130 29.04 3.89 -6.34
CA GLY A 130 30.28 4.54 -5.94
C GLY A 130 30.15 6.06 -5.84
N LEU A 131 29.54 6.70 -6.85
CA LEU A 131 29.26 8.14 -6.81
C LEU A 131 28.26 8.51 -5.70
N PHE A 132 27.22 7.70 -5.53
CA PHE A 132 26.23 7.91 -4.47
C PHE A 132 26.83 7.74 -3.06
N SER A 133 27.62 6.69 -2.84
CA SER A 133 28.35 6.45 -1.59
C SER A 133 29.36 7.57 -1.32
N SER A 134 30.10 8.03 -2.34
CA SER A 134 31.05 9.15 -2.22
C SER A 134 30.36 10.45 -1.80
N ILE A 135 29.22 10.80 -2.41
CA ILE A 135 28.40 11.96 -2.03
C ILE A 135 27.86 11.80 -0.60
N MET A 136 27.44 10.58 -0.22
CA MET A 136 26.93 10.29 1.12
C MET A 136 28.02 10.43 2.19
N LEU A 137 29.23 9.93 1.95
CA LEU A 137 30.40 10.09 2.82
C LEU A 137 30.79 11.57 2.98
N LEU A 138 30.75 12.36 1.91
CA LEU A 138 31.06 13.79 1.97
C LEU A 138 30.04 14.55 2.84
N LYS A 139 28.74 14.26 2.69
CA LYS A 139 27.68 14.85 3.53
C LYS A 139 27.77 14.38 4.98
N TYR A 140 28.11 13.11 5.21
CA TYR A 140 28.32 12.59 6.54
C TYR A 140 29.48 13.32 7.23
N PHE A 141 30.60 13.50 6.55
CA PHE A 141 31.76 14.22 7.09
C PHE A 141 31.46 15.70 7.40
N GLN A 142 30.67 16.36 6.55
CA GLN A 142 30.18 17.72 6.82
C GLN A 142 29.23 17.78 8.03
N SER A 143 28.34 16.79 8.18
CA SER A 143 27.43 16.68 9.33
C SER A 143 28.20 16.45 10.64
N ILE A 144 29.27 15.65 10.59
CA ILE A 144 30.20 15.43 11.68
C ILE A 144 30.80 16.78 12.11
N GLN A 145 31.41 17.56 11.21
CA GLN A 145 31.94 18.89 11.59
C GLN A 145 30.86 19.87 12.09
N ASN A 146 29.69 19.95 11.45
CA ASN A 146 28.61 20.83 11.89
C ASN A 146 28.12 20.49 13.31
N ASN A 147 28.08 19.21 13.70
CA ASN A 147 27.71 18.79 15.05
C ASN A 147 28.80 19.04 16.11
N TYR A 148 30.05 19.36 15.72
CA TYR A 148 31.11 19.76 16.67
C TYR A 148 31.20 21.28 16.90
N VAL A 149 30.54 22.10 16.07
CA VAL A 149 30.71 23.57 16.09
C VAL A 149 29.65 24.30 16.93
N ASN A 150 28.66 23.63 17.54
CA ASN A 150 27.75 24.30 18.50
C ASN A 150 27.11 23.38 19.56
N PRO A 151 27.86 22.94 20.58
CA PRO A 151 27.31 22.12 21.67
C PRO A 151 26.69 22.90 22.85
N GLN A 152 26.55 24.24 22.83
CA GLN A 152 26.36 25.03 24.06
C GLN A 152 25.13 25.98 24.14
N GLN A 153 24.12 25.87 23.28
CA GLN A 153 22.96 26.80 23.33
C GLN A 153 21.71 26.29 24.07
N SER A 154 21.82 25.27 24.92
CA SER A 154 20.80 24.99 25.93
C SER A 154 21.38 25.23 27.32
N TYR A 155 20.70 26.03 28.14
CA TYR A 155 20.98 26.37 29.55
C TYR A 155 21.75 27.67 29.86
N ILE A 156 21.29 28.82 29.33
CA ILE A 156 21.43 30.11 30.04
C ILE A 156 20.10 30.88 29.91
N PHE A 157 19.04 30.38 30.55
CA PHE A 157 17.77 31.11 30.74
C PHE A 157 17.36 31.17 32.22
N LEU A 158 18.26 30.83 33.15
CA LEU A 158 18.01 30.93 34.57
C LEU A 158 19.25 31.62 35.16
N PHE A 159 19.05 32.66 35.98
CA PHE A 159 20.04 33.61 36.51
C PHE A 159 20.41 34.70 35.47
N ASP A 160 19.92 35.94 35.52
CA ASP A 160 19.80 36.82 36.68
C ASP A 160 18.72 37.89 36.45
N LYS A 161 17.61 37.79 37.20
CA LYS A 161 16.64 38.87 37.40
C LYS A 161 16.99 39.53 38.74
N ASN A 162 18.09 40.27 38.76
CA ASN A 162 18.51 41.26 39.76
C ASN A 162 19.91 41.67 39.29
N ILE A 163 20.22 42.92 39.01
CA ILE A 163 20.71 43.83 40.03
C ILE A 163 20.74 45.23 39.37
N TYR A 164 19.86 46.07 39.89
CA TYR A 164 20.00 47.50 40.24
C TYR A 164 20.64 48.53 39.29
N SER A 165 19.76 49.51 38.98
CA SER A 165 19.90 50.98 39.03
C SER A 165 20.54 51.75 37.89
#